data_AF-A0AAJ7XJG6-F1
#
_entry.id   AF-A0AAJ7XJG6-F1
#
_cell.length_a   1.000
_cell.length_b   1.000
_cell.length_c   1.000
_cell.angle_alpha   90.00
_cell.angle_beta   90.00
_cell.angle_gamma   90.00
#
_symmetry.space_group_name_H-M   'P 1'
#
loop_
_entity.id
_entity.type
_entity.pdbx_description
1 polymer ?
#
loop_
_entity_poly.entity_id
_entity_poly.type
_entity_poly.pdbx_seq_one_letter_code
_entity_poly.pdbx_strand_id
1 'polypeptide(L)'
;MLALYIDPVCLPAVQEPLLPVCGGIQKDKSKADAFGAYDLKSRVQQLGYYLNREWQPGNCKGRRFLKAEQVTACLRRRNVYLLGDSTVRQWYNVLVDSAMPTLKQINLHIPTIHQPALAVDPQNDILLRYIPHGYPYFCSQLQRVKDFRHAALESDVPVFPLNPFHMRKLDAISGGPMTAVAVSLGAHFVPFPLVDASRRLLNVRAAILRLIARSPQTTIVIKTINMRETGINLASFSNWLAFRIWALTRRVFMDLPVVIIDAWEMTASLNSFALHPAEWIVHNEVDLFLAHVCPT
;
A
#
# COMPACT_ATOMS: atom_id res chain seq x y z
N MET A 1 26.63 20.18 -36.92
CA MET A 1 26.98 18.91 -37.59
C MET A 1 27.29 17.91 -36.49
N LEU A 2 26.64 16.77 -36.30
CA LEU A 2 25.59 16.04 -37.04
C LEU A 2 24.36 15.88 -36.13
N ALA A 3 23.17 16.16 -36.66
CA ALA A 3 21.94 15.57 -36.13
C ALA A 3 21.83 14.18 -36.76
N LEU A 4 21.71 13.13 -35.94
CA LEU A 4 21.35 11.81 -36.42
C LEU A 4 19.87 11.87 -36.84
N TYR A 5 19.66 12.04 -38.15
CA TYR A 5 18.35 11.93 -38.77
C TYR A 5 18.02 10.43 -38.84
N ILE A 6 17.15 9.96 -37.95
CA ILE A 6 16.63 8.59 -38.00
C ILE A 6 15.44 8.60 -38.95
N ASP A 7 15.59 7.89 -40.07
CA ASP A 7 14.57 7.72 -41.10
C ASP A 7 13.33 7.02 -40.51
N PRO A 8 12.10 7.57 -40.59
CA PRO A 8 10.91 6.98 -39.97
C PRO A 8 10.42 5.68 -40.62
N VAL A 9 11.03 5.24 -41.73
CA VAL A 9 10.44 4.27 -42.65
C VAL A 9 10.93 2.82 -42.41
N CYS A 10 11.79 2.56 -41.41
CA CYS A 10 12.35 1.21 -41.17
C CYS A 10 12.31 0.75 -39.71
N LEU A 11 11.28 1.11 -38.95
CA LEU A 11 10.95 0.36 -37.73
C LEU A 11 9.82 -0.61 -38.07
N PRO A 12 10.03 -1.94 -38.03
CA PRO A 12 8.91 -2.86 -38.07
C PRO A 12 7.98 -2.49 -36.92
N ALA A 13 6.66 -2.51 -37.17
CA ALA A 13 5.67 -2.38 -36.11
C ALA A 13 5.95 -3.48 -35.08
N VAL A 14 6.66 -3.13 -34.01
CA VAL A 14 6.82 -4.01 -32.86
C VAL A 14 5.44 -4.04 -32.24
N GLN A 15 4.72 -5.14 -32.51
CA GLN A 15 3.45 -5.40 -31.88
C GLN A 15 3.75 -5.55 -30.40
N GLU A 16 3.47 -4.51 -29.62
CA GLU A 16 3.68 -4.54 -28.17
C GLU A 16 2.90 -5.74 -27.61
N PRO A 17 3.56 -6.62 -26.85
CA PRO A 17 2.87 -7.76 -26.27
C PRO A 17 1.73 -7.24 -25.38
N LEU A 18 0.53 -7.79 -25.58
CA LEU A 18 -0.64 -7.46 -24.77
C LEU A 18 -0.33 -7.78 -23.30
N LEU A 19 -0.15 -6.74 -22.48
CA LEU A 19 0.06 -6.89 -21.04
C LEU A 19 -1.21 -7.45 -20.37
N PRO A 20 -1.06 -8.35 -19.37
CA PRO A 20 -2.20 -8.84 -18.59
C PRO A 20 -2.82 -7.70 -17.76
N VAL A 21 -4.12 -7.78 -17.44
CA VAL A 21 -4.75 -6.82 -16.51
C VAL A 21 -4.19 -7.02 -15.11
N CYS A 22 -3.86 -5.93 -14.41
CA CYS A 22 -3.37 -6.01 -13.03
C CYS A 22 -4.41 -6.71 -12.14
N GLY A 23 -3.96 -7.71 -11.38
CA GLY A 23 -4.85 -8.52 -10.54
C GLY A 23 -5.61 -9.62 -11.29
N GLY A 24 -5.43 -9.79 -12.60
CA GLY A 24 -6.00 -10.92 -13.35
C GLY A 24 -5.36 -12.26 -12.99
N ILE A 25 -6.13 -13.34 -13.10
CA ILE A 25 -5.64 -14.71 -12.88
C ILE A 25 -4.74 -15.09 -14.06
N GLN A 26 -3.43 -15.07 -13.86
CA GLN A 26 -2.51 -15.73 -14.80
C GLN A 26 -2.71 -17.25 -14.66
N LYS A 27 -3.23 -17.91 -15.71
CA LYS A 27 -3.17 -19.36 -15.82
C LYS A 27 -1.71 -19.76 -15.96
N ASP A 28 -1.06 -20.02 -14.83
CA ASP A 28 0.34 -20.44 -14.83
C ASP A 28 0.44 -21.84 -15.47
N LYS A 29 1.15 -21.92 -16.59
CA LYS A 29 1.56 -23.18 -17.24
C LYS A 29 2.98 -23.57 -16.82
N SER A 30 3.42 -23.24 -15.61
CA SER A 30 4.70 -23.72 -15.10
C SER A 30 4.53 -25.03 -14.32
N LYS A 31 5.14 -26.10 -14.84
CA LYS A 31 5.46 -27.28 -14.03
C LYS A 31 6.53 -26.86 -13.02
N ALA A 32 6.34 -27.24 -11.76
CA ALA A 32 7.38 -27.14 -10.76
C ALA A 32 8.49 -28.13 -11.11
N ASP A 33 9.64 -27.62 -11.54
CA ASP A 33 10.85 -28.42 -11.65
C ASP A 33 11.45 -28.62 -10.25
N ALA A 34 11.98 -29.82 -10.00
CA ALA A 34 12.26 -30.41 -8.69
C ALA A 34 13.34 -29.74 -7.82
N PHE A 35 13.69 -28.47 -8.10
CA PHE A 35 14.61 -27.67 -7.30
C PHE A 35 14.07 -26.25 -7.13
N GLY A 36 12.95 -26.09 -6.41
CA GLY A 36 12.60 -24.93 -5.56
C GLY A 36 12.87 -23.49 -6.04
N ALA A 37 13.11 -23.25 -7.32
CA ALA A 37 13.37 -21.94 -7.88
C ALA A 37 12.04 -21.38 -8.36
N TYR A 38 11.33 -20.71 -7.47
CA TYR A 38 10.24 -19.82 -7.87
C TYR A 38 10.79 -18.83 -8.90
N ASP A 39 10.17 -18.78 -10.08
CA ASP A 39 10.58 -17.90 -11.17
C ASP A 39 10.60 -16.43 -10.70
N LEU A 40 11.80 -15.89 -10.54
CA LEU A 40 12.05 -14.49 -10.18
C LEU A 40 11.75 -13.52 -11.34
N LYS A 41 11.50 -14.00 -12.56
CA LYS A 41 11.27 -13.14 -13.74
C LYS A 41 9.95 -12.37 -13.68
N SER A 42 8.97 -12.81 -12.89
CA SER A 42 7.71 -12.06 -12.69
C SER A 42 7.80 -10.93 -11.65
N ARG A 43 8.95 -10.79 -10.96
CA ARG A 43 9.12 -9.88 -9.80
C ARG A 43 10.14 -8.77 -10.04
N VAL A 44 10.37 -8.40 -11.30
CA VAL A 44 11.11 -7.20 -11.68
C VAL A 44 10.35 -5.97 -11.17
N GLN A 45 11.11 -4.94 -10.75
CA GLN A 45 10.63 -3.60 -10.39
C GLN A 45 9.40 -3.22 -11.22
N GLN A 46 8.32 -2.78 -10.57
CA GLN A 46 7.18 -2.17 -11.25
C GLN A 46 7.63 -0.80 -11.79
N LEU A 47 8.50 -0.82 -12.80
CA LEU A 47 8.77 0.36 -13.60
C LEU A 47 7.46 0.73 -14.27
N GLY A 48 7.09 1.99 -14.19
CA GLY A 48 5.88 2.52 -14.80
C GLY A 48 6.05 4.00 -15.07
N TYR A 49 5.06 4.60 -15.71
CA TYR A 49 5.09 6.02 -16.04
C TYR A 49 3.68 6.60 -16.00
N TYR A 50 3.59 7.92 -15.89
CA TYR A 50 2.32 8.62 -16.06
C TYR A 50 2.09 8.99 -17.52
N LEU A 51 0.90 8.69 -18.01
CA LEU A 51 0.35 9.25 -19.23
C LEU A 51 -0.97 9.94 -18.88
N ASN A 52 -1.10 11.23 -19.16
CA ASN A 52 -2.33 11.99 -18.88
C ASN A 52 -2.84 11.86 -17.44
N ARG A 53 -1.94 11.87 -16.44
CA ARG A 53 -2.23 11.66 -15.00
C ARG A 53 -2.73 10.27 -14.62
N GLU A 54 -2.61 9.31 -15.55
CA GLU A 54 -2.90 7.91 -15.30
C GLU A 54 -1.60 7.12 -15.22
N TRP A 55 -1.46 6.34 -14.14
CA TRP A 55 -0.32 5.48 -13.95
C TRP A 55 -0.42 4.26 -14.86
N GLN A 56 0.64 4.03 -15.64
CA GLN A 56 0.80 2.88 -16.52
C GLN A 56 1.84 1.95 -15.91
N PRO A 57 1.44 0.84 -15.25
CA PRO A 57 2.37 -0.15 -14.75
C PRO A 57 3.04 -0.88 -15.92
N GLY A 58 4.36 -1.07 -15.88
CA GLY A 58 5.11 -1.68 -16.99
C GLY A 58 4.88 -3.19 -17.17
N ASN A 59 4.29 -3.88 -16.19
CA ASN A 59 4.09 -5.32 -16.22
C ASN A 59 2.61 -5.75 -16.32
N CYS A 60 1.67 -4.81 -16.21
CA CYS A 60 0.25 -5.10 -16.31
C CYS A 60 -0.54 -3.85 -16.71
N LYS A 61 -1.68 -4.05 -17.37
CA LYS A 61 -2.62 -2.97 -17.68
C LYS A 61 -3.41 -2.62 -16.42
N GLY A 62 -3.22 -1.40 -15.91
CA GLY A 62 -3.99 -0.87 -14.80
C GLY A 62 -5.49 -0.82 -15.11
N ARG A 63 -6.34 -1.18 -14.13
CA ARG A 63 -7.79 -1.01 -14.23
C ARG A 63 -8.21 0.26 -13.50
N ARG A 64 -9.04 1.08 -14.15
CA ARG A 64 -9.58 2.33 -13.59
C ARG A 64 -10.96 2.10 -13.00
N PHE A 65 -11.25 2.72 -11.86
CA PHE A 65 -12.57 2.72 -11.23
C PHE A 65 -13.15 4.13 -11.26
N LEU A 66 -13.68 4.50 -12.42
CA LEU A 66 -14.15 5.86 -12.69
C LEU A 66 -15.52 6.16 -12.09
N LYS A 67 -16.28 5.13 -11.71
CA LYS A 67 -17.63 5.26 -11.16
C LYS A 67 -17.75 4.60 -9.80
N ALA A 68 -18.52 5.22 -8.90
CA ALA A 68 -18.73 4.72 -7.54
C ALA A 68 -19.35 3.30 -7.52
N GLU A 69 -20.18 2.95 -8.50
CA GLU A 69 -20.78 1.62 -8.61
C GLU A 69 -19.74 0.53 -8.88
N GLN A 70 -18.64 0.86 -9.57
CA GLN A 70 -17.55 -0.08 -9.84
C GLN A 70 -16.77 -0.37 -8.55
N VAL A 71 -16.48 0.66 -7.77
CA VAL A 71 -15.84 0.54 -6.45
C VAL A 71 -16.73 -0.25 -5.50
N THR A 72 -18.02 0.09 -5.45
CA THR A 72 -19.03 -0.59 -4.63
C THR A 72 -19.15 -2.06 -5.01
N ALA A 73 -19.25 -2.38 -6.29
CA ALA A 73 -19.33 -3.76 -6.78
C ALA A 73 -18.07 -4.57 -6.43
N CYS A 74 -16.89 -3.95 -6.52
CA CYS A 74 -15.64 -4.57 -6.11
C CYS A 74 -15.63 -4.89 -4.61
N LEU A 75 -16.00 -3.92 -3.77
CA LEU A 75 -15.90 -4.04 -2.32
C LEU A 75 -17.10 -4.73 -1.65
N ARG A 76 -18.18 -5.03 -2.38
CA ARG A 76 -19.39 -5.69 -1.85
C ARG A 76 -19.06 -6.96 -1.07
N ARG A 77 -19.60 -7.08 0.14
CA ARG A 77 -19.38 -8.18 1.11
C ARG A 77 -17.92 -8.34 1.53
N ARG A 78 -17.13 -7.27 1.54
CA ARG A 78 -15.70 -7.32 1.91
C ARG A 78 -15.36 -6.52 3.15
N ASN A 79 -14.37 -7.03 3.88
CA ASN A 79 -13.68 -6.34 4.94
C ASN A 79 -12.33 -5.81 4.43
N VAL A 80 -12.14 -4.50 4.48
CA VAL A 80 -10.91 -3.83 4.06
C VAL A 80 -10.21 -3.22 5.27
N TYR A 81 -8.96 -3.62 5.49
CA TYR A 81 -8.10 -3.13 6.57
C TYR A 81 -6.90 -2.37 5.99
N LEU A 82 -6.78 -1.10 6.31
CA LEU A 82 -5.69 -0.22 5.92
C LEU A 82 -4.82 0.05 7.16
N LEU A 83 -3.68 -0.61 7.26
CA LEU A 83 -2.80 -0.58 8.43
C LEU A 83 -1.58 0.28 8.13
N GLY A 84 -1.27 1.30 8.93
CA GLY A 84 -0.03 2.03 8.69
C GLY A 84 0.02 3.49 9.08
N ASP A 85 0.75 4.24 8.27
CA ASP A 85 0.94 5.67 8.42
C ASP A 85 -0.14 6.50 7.70
N SER A 86 -0.02 7.82 7.79
CA SER A 86 -0.97 8.75 7.15
C SER A 86 -1.08 8.59 5.63
N THR A 87 -0.11 7.97 4.96
CA THR A 87 -0.14 7.83 3.49
C THR A 87 -1.10 6.73 3.05
N VAL A 88 -1.32 5.67 3.84
CA VAL A 88 -2.40 4.70 3.57
C VAL A 88 -3.74 5.21 4.11
N ARG A 89 -3.73 6.13 5.09
CA ARG A 89 -4.95 6.86 5.47
C ARG A 89 -5.51 7.67 4.28
N GLN A 90 -4.67 8.16 3.37
CA GLN A 90 -5.18 8.82 2.16
C GLN A 90 -6.04 7.88 1.29
N TRP A 91 -5.79 6.56 1.28
CA TRP A 91 -6.66 5.60 0.59
C TRP A 91 -8.04 5.52 1.26
N TYR A 92 -8.07 5.53 2.60
CA TYR A 92 -9.31 5.59 3.36
C TYR A 92 -10.11 6.84 2.98
N ASN A 93 -9.45 8.00 2.98
CA ASN A 93 -10.09 9.28 2.67
C ASN A 93 -10.61 9.29 1.22
N VAL A 94 -9.83 8.83 0.24
CA VAL A 94 -10.30 8.70 -1.15
C VAL A 94 -11.54 7.81 -1.25
N LEU A 95 -11.55 6.66 -0.58
CA LEU A 95 -12.70 5.75 -0.60
C LEU A 95 -13.95 6.39 0.00
N VAL A 96 -13.83 7.06 1.14
CA VAL A 96 -14.97 7.66 1.86
C VAL A 96 -15.44 8.97 1.24
N ASP A 97 -14.50 9.85 0.88
CA ASP A 97 -14.80 11.24 0.53
C ASP A 97 -15.14 11.41 -0.96
N SER A 98 -14.55 10.61 -1.85
CA SER A 98 -14.70 10.82 -3.31
C SER A 98 -15.07 9.58 -4.13
N ALA A 99 -14.60 8.39 -3.79
CA ALA A 99 -14.79 7.20 -4.63
C ALA A 99 -16.07 6.40 -4.31
N MET A 100 -16.62 6.49 -3.10
CA MET A 100 -17.78 5.69 -2.69
C MET A 100 -18.74 6.43 -1.74
N PRO A 101 -19.69 7.24 -2.27
CA PRO A 101 -20.59 8.05 -1.44
C PRO A 101 -21.51 7.26 -0.49
N THR A 102 -21.73 5.97 -0.73
CA THR A 102 -22.54 5.10 0.13
C THR A 102 -21.81 4.67 1.39
N LEU A 103 -20.47 4.73 1.39
CA LEU A 103 -19.63 4.35 2.52
C LEU A 103 -19.69 5.45 3.60
N LYS A 104 -20.26 5.14 4.76
CA LYS A 104 -20.49 6.13 5.83
C LYS A 104 -19.47 6.00 6.94
N GLN A 105 -18.73 7.07 7.17
CA GLN A 105 -17.81 7.15 8.30
C GLN A 105 -18.55 7.18 9.64
N ILE A 106 -18.06 6.36 10.58
CA ILE A 106 -18.51 6.33 11.96
C ILE A 106 -17.57 7.20 12.79
N ASN A 107 -18.15 8.16 13.53
CA ASN A 107 -17.38 8.94 14.49
C ASN A 107 -17.03 8.07 15.71
N LEU A 108 -15.74 7.79 15.89
CA LEU A 108 -15.27 6.98 17.02
C LEU A 108 -15.11 7.79 18.31
N HIS A 109 -15.30 9.12 18.26
CA HIS A 109 -15.13 10.04 19.40
C HIS A 109 -13.74 9.95 20.07
N ILE A 110 -12.70 9.70 19.28
CA ILE A 110 -11.31 9.62 19.75
C ILE A 110 -10.61 10.96 19.50
N PRO A 111 -10.26 11.76 20.52
CA PRO A 111 -9.74 13.11 20.32
C PRO A 111 -8.22 13.14 20.06
N THR A 112 -7.72 12.28 19.16
CA THR A 112 -6.28 12.14 18.88
C THR A 112 -5.96 12.31 17.40
N ILE A 113 -4.84 12.96 17.09
CA ILE A 113 -4.40 13.23 15.70
C ILE A 113 -4.14 11.93 14.93
N HIS A 114 -3.63 10.89 15.60
CA HIS A 114 -3.33 9.58 15.01
C HIS A 114 -4.37 8.53 15.42
N GLN A 115 -5.64 8.81 15.11
CA GLN A 115 -6.77 7.95 15.49
C GLN A 115 -7.11 6.89 14.42
N PRO A 116 -7.64 5.73 14.83
CA PRO A 116 -8.30 4.82 13.90
C PRO A 116 -9.48 5.51 13.20
N ALA A 117 -9.85 4.99 12.04
CA ALA A 117 -11.06 5.42 11.32
C ALA A 117 -11.84 4.20 10.85
N LEU A 118 -13.16 4.33 10.83
CA LEU A 118 -14.10 3.27 10.50
C LEU A 118 -15.17 3.84 9.59
N ALA A 119 -15.43 3.17 8.47
CA ALA A 119 -16.58 3.44 7.64
C ALA A 119 -17.28 2.13 7.27
N VAL A 120 -18.59 2.21 7.07
CA VAL A 120 -19.44 1.05 6.75
C VAL A 120 -20.43 1.38 5.64
N ASP A 121 -20.74 0.40 4.80
CA ASP A 121 -21.91 0.41 3.91
C ASP A 121 -22.75 -0.83 4.25
N PRO A 122 -23.78 -0.69 5.11
CA PRO A 122 -24.60 -1.81 5.52
C PRO A 122 -25.41 -2.45 4.39
N GLN A 123 -25.74 -1.69 3.33
CA GLN A 123 -26.54 -2.20 2.22
C GLN A 123 -25.73 -3.16 1.34
N ASN A 124 -24.43 -2.88 1.17
CA ASN A 124 -23.51 -3.71 0.40
C ASN A 124 -22.63 -4.63 1.26
N ASP A 125 -22.83 -4.64 2.59
CA ASP A 125 -22.05 -5.40 3.57
C ASP A 125 -20.54 -5.11 3.46
N ILE A 126 -20.18 -3.83 3.58
CA ILE A 126 -18.79 -3.38 3.41
C ILE A 126 -18.29 -2.76 4.71
N LEU A 127 -17.10 -3.18 5.11
CA LEU A 127 -16.38 -2.64 6.25
C LEU A 127 -15.03 -2.07 5.79
N LEU A 128 -14.78 -0.80 6.05
CA LEU A 128 -13.49 -0.16 5.81
C LEU A 128 -12.90 0.33 7.14
N ARG A 129 -11.70 -0.13 7.47
CA ARG A 129 -10.98 0.28 8.68
C ARG A 129 -9.60 0.81 8.36
N TYR A 130 -9.28 2.00 8.84
CA TYR A 130 -7.91 2.47 8.95
C TYR A 130 -7.42 2.26 10.39
N ILE A 131 -6.28 1.59 10.53
CA ILE A 131 -5.65 1.34 11.82
C ILE A 131 -4.26 1.98 11.81
N PRO A 132 -4.07 3.07 12.56
CA PRO A 132 -2.81 3.80 12.62
C PRO A 132 -1.72 2.99 13.29
N HIS A 133 -0.48 3.30 12.92
CA HIS A 133 0.67 2.63 13.47
C HIS A 133 1.19 3.16 14.81
N GLY A 134 1.51 2.27 15.75
CA GLY A 134 2.19 2.63 17.00
C GLY A 134 3.66 3.02 16.82
N TYR A 135 4.34 3.38 17.92
CA TYR A 135 5.77 3.76 17.95
C TYR A 135 6.74 2.76 17.27
N PRO A 136 7.90 3.22 16.75
CA PRO A 136 8.32 4.62 16.66
C PRO A 136 7.49 5.38 15.64
N TYR A 137 7.22 6.64 15.94
CA TYR A 137 6.36 7.51 15.17
C TYR A 137 6.88 8.94 15.37
N PHE A 138 6.91 9.74 14.30
CA PHE A 138 7.17 11.16 14.38
C PHE A 138 6.17 11.92 13.48
N CYS A 139 5.57 12.98 14.02
CA CYS A 139 4.80 13.98 13.29
C CYS A 139 5.16 15.37 13.84
N SER A 140 5.00 16.42 13.02
CA SER A 140 5.36 17.80 13.36
C SER A 140 4.48 18.43 14.46
N GLN A 141 3.40 17.78 14.88
CA GLN A 141 2.53 18.26 15.97
C GLN A 141 2.96 17.68 17.32
N LEU A 142 2.80 18.44 18.40
CA LEU A 142 3.09 17.99 19.77
C LEU A 142 2.28 16.73 20.10
N GLN A 143 2.94 15.62 20.38
CA GLN A 143 2.27 14.36 20.71
C GLN A 143 2.51 13.98 22.16
N ARG A 144 1.44 13.61 22.84
CA ARG A 144 1.46 13.08 24.19
C ARG A 144 1.34 11.57 24.13
N VAL A 145 1.89 10.88 25.12
CA VAL A 145 1.77 9.41 25.25
C VAL A 145 0.30 8.93 25.14
N LYS A 146 -0.66 9.74 25.63
CA LYS A 146 -2.10 9.45 25.52
C LYS A 146 -2.63 9.42 24.09
N ASP A 147 -2.00 10.13 23.16
CA ASP A 147 -2.42 10.18 21.76
C ASP A 147 -2.17 8.84 21.04
N PHE A 148 -1.46 7.91 21.69
CA PHE A 148 -1.20 6.54 21.22
C PHE A 148 -1.83 5.45 22.10
N ARG A 149 -2.45 5.81 23.24
CA ARG A 149 -3.15 4.85 24.11
C ARG A 149 -4.34 4.22 23.40
N HIS A 150 -5.00 4.91 22.47
CA HIS A 150 -6.15 4.37 21.73
C HIS A 150 -5.80 3.54 20.49
N ALA A 151 -4.55 3.61 20.02
CA ALA A 151 -4.01 2.45 19.33
C ALA A 151 -4.03 1.31 20.36
N ALA A 152 -3.31 1.43 21.49
CA ALA A 152 -3.11 0.40 22.52
C ALA A 152 -4.37 -0.29 23.16
N LEU A 153 -5.54 0.36 23.21
CA LEU A 153 -6.64 0.02 24.14
C LEU A 153 -7.64 -1.07 23.69
N GLU A 154 -7.38 -1.83 22.62
CA GLU A 154 -8.17 -3.06 22.34
C GLU A 154 -7.61 -4.31 23.05
N SER A 155 -6.62 -4.17 23.95
CA SER A 155 -6.24 -5.25 24.88
C SER A 155 -5.71 -4.65 26.18
N ASP A 156 -6.32 -5.00 27.32
CA ASP A 156 -5.95 -4.62 28.68
C ASP A 156 -4.54 -5.11 29.11
N VAL A 157 -3.45 -4.54 28.57
CA VAL A 157 -2.08 -4.90 28.99
C VAL A 157 -1.16 -3.66 29.05
N PRO A 158 -0.32 -3.51 30.10
CA PRO A 158 0.52 -2.33 30.31
C PRO A 158 1.56 -2.07 29.20
N VAL A 159 1.84 -0.78 28.99
CA VAL A 159 2.69 -0.20 27.94
C VAL A 159 4.14 -0.07 28.43
N PHE A 160 5.08 -0.87 27.90
CA PHE A 160 6.55 -0.65 27.93
C PHE A 160 7.26 -1.48 26.82
N PRO A 161 8.49 -1.11 26.40
CA PRO A 161 8.82 -0.35 25.20
C PRO A 161 8.89 -1.15 23.87
N LEU A 162 8.45 -2.41 23.83
CA LEU A 162 8.50 -3.25 22.62
C LEU A 162 7.10 -3.41 22.02
N ASN A 163 6.63 -2.35 21.35
CA ASN A 163 5.24 -2.17 20.94
C ASN A 163 4.76 -3.22 19.89
N PRO A 164 4.01 -4.28 20.27
CA PRO A 164 3.56 -5.37 19.39
C PRO A 164 2.27 -5.04 18.64
N PHE A 165 1.93 -3.74 18.56
CA PHE A 165 0.58 -3.29 18.27
C PHE A 165 0.04 -3.69 16.89
N HIS A 166 0.86 -3.59 15.84
CA HIS A 166 0.47 -4.05 14.49
C HIS A 166 0.25 -5.54 14.38
N MET A 167 1.11 -6.30 15.06
CA MET A 167 1.14 -7.75 14.93
C MET A 167 -0.14 -8.31 15.51
N ARG A 168 -0.54 -7.84 16.70
CA ARG A 168 -1.80 -8.23 17.34
C ARG A 168 -3.02 -7.88 16.50
N LYS A 169 -3.00 -6.74 15.81
CA LYS A 169 -4.10 -6.37 14.90
C LYS A 169 -4.18 -7.29 13.69
N LEU A 170 -3.05 -7.63 13.06
CA LEU A 170 -2.99 -8.62 11.99
C LEU A 170 -3.38 -10.04 12.47
N ASP A 171 -2.97 -10.40 13.68
CA ASP A 171 -3.30 -11.68 14.31
C ASP A 171 -4.80 -11.76 14.65
N ALA A 172 -5.46 -10.63 14.93
CA ALA A 172 -6.89 -10.53 15.18
C ALA A 172 -7.76 -10.49 13.91
N ILE A 173 -7.18 -10.27 12.72
CA ILE A 173 -7.92 -10.31 11.45
C ILE A 173 -8.15 -11.77 11.07
N SER A 174 -9.40 -12.21 11.00
CA SER A 174 -9.72 -13.59 10.60
C SER A 174 -9.17 -13.93 9.19
N GLY A 175 -9.20 -12.97 8.26
CA GLY A 175 -8.76 -13.15 6.88
C GLY A 175 -9.87 -13.70 5.98
N GLY A 176 -9.49 -14.34 4.87
CA GLY A 176 -10.38 -15.06 3.96
C GLY A 176 -10.60 -14.36 2.61
N PRO A 177 -11.34 -14.99 1.68
CA PRO A 177 -11.51 -14.51 0.29
C PRO A 177 -12.20 -13.14 0.17
N MET A 178 -12.93 -12.74 1.22
CA MET A 178 -13.62 -11.46 1.33
C MET A 178 -12.85 -10.42 2.15
N THR A 179 -11.59 -10.71 2.52
CA THR A 179 -10.78 -9.81 3.34
C THR A 179 -9.61 -9.29 2.53
N ALA A 180 -9.44 -7.96 2.51
CA ALA A 180 -8.29 -7.29 1.94
C ALA A 180 -7.54 -6.52 3.04
N VAL A 181 -6.22 -6.65 3.07
CA VAL A 181 -5.35 -5.96 4.02
C VAL A 181 -4.28 -5.20 3.26
N ALA A 182 -4.25 -3.87 3.37
CA ALA A 182 -3.16 -3.05 2.88
C ALA A 182 -2.29 -2.59 4.06
N VAL A 183 -0.97 -2.69 3.90
CA VAL A 183 0.00 -2.21 4.89
C VAL A 183 0.91 -1.17 4.25
N SER A 184 1.03 0.00 4.88
CA SER A 184 2.02 1.02 4.51
C SER A 184 2.83 1.43 5.73
N LEU A 185 4.15 1.30 5.62
CA LEU A 185 5.08 1.74 6.64
C LEU A 185 6.26 2.41 5.97
N GLY A 186 6.63 3.58 6.47
CA GLY A 186 7.93 4.16 6.18
C GLY A 186 8.00 5.64 6.50
N ALA A 187 6.93 6.38 6.25
CA ALA A 187 6.91 7.84 6.39
C ALA A 187 7.37 8.30 7.78
N HIS A 188 6.87 7.64 8.83
CA HIS A 188 7.21 7.97 10.21
C HIS A 188 8.51 7.33 10.69
N PHE A 189 9.13 6.44 9.90
CA PHE A 189 10.39 5.76 10.23
C PHE A 189 11.61 6.46 9.62
N VAL A 190 11.42 7.36 8.65
CA VAL A 190 12.50 8.13 8.01
C VAL A 190 13.46 8.81 9.01
N PRO A 191 13.01 9.46 10.10
CA PRO A 191 13.92 10.16 11.01
C PRO A 191 14.58 9.23 12.04
N PHE A 192 14.27 7.92 12.03
CA PHE A 192 14.80 6.95 12.99
C PHE A 192 15.91 6.11 12.35
N PRO A 193 16.79 5.50 13.16
CA PRO A 193 17.76 4.52 12.68
C PRO A 193 17.10 3.41 11.85
N LEU A 194 17.73 3.03 10.73
CA LEU A 194 17.20 2.03 9.80
C LEU A 194 16.90 0.67 10.48
N VAL A 195 17.58 0.36 11.59
CA VAL A 195 17.32 -0.84 12.39
C VAL A 195 15.90 -0.88 12.96
N ASP A 196 15.30 0.27 13.27
CA ASP A 196 13.94 0.33 13.81
C ASP A 196 12.89 0.07 12.73
N ALA A 197 13.10 0.62 11.53
CA ALA A 197 12.32 0.27 10.35
C ALA A 197 12.45 -1.23 10.04
N SER A 198 13.67 -1.77 10.06
CA SER A 198 13.95 -3.19 9.81
C SER A 198 13.22 -4.10 10.77
N ARG A 199 13.32 -3.84 12.07
CA ARG A 199 12.61 -4.60 13.11
C ARG A 199 11.09 -4.53 12.91
N ARG A 200 10.54 -3.35 12.62
CA ARG A 200 9.10 -3.20 12.39
C ARG A 200 8.63 -3.99 11.16
N LEU A 201 9.34 -3.89 10.04
CA LEU A 201 8.98 -4.58 8.81
C LEU A 201 9.08 -6.11 8.97
N LEU A 202 10.12 -6.62 9.63
CA LEU A 202 10.26 -8.05 9.95
C LEU A 202 9.14 -8.56 10.86
N ASN A 203 8.74 -7.76 11.85
CA ASN A 203 7.61 -8.08 12.72
C ASN A 203 6.28 -8.14 11.95
N VAL A 204 6.05 -7.20 11.02
CA VAL A 204 4.88 -7.23 10.13
C VAL A 204 4.93 -8.44 9.20
N ARG A 205 6.10 -8.76 8.62
CA ARG A 205 6.30 -9.97 7.82
C ARG A 205 5.89 -11.22 8.59
N ALA A 206 6.34 -11.37 9.84
CA ALA A 206 5.96 -12.52 10.65
C ALA A 206 4.44 -12.61 10.89
N ALA A 207 3.76 -11.47 11.08
CA ALA A 207 2.31 -11.43 11.24
C ALA A 207 1.56 -11.74 9.93
N ILE A 208 2.06 -11.24 8.79
CA ILE A 208 1.54 -11.57 7.46
C ILE A 208 1.67 -13.07 7.17
N LEU A 209 2.82 -13.69 7.49
CA LEU A 209 3.01 -15.13 7.34
C LEU A 209 1.99 -15.93 8.15
N ARG A 210 1.69 -15.51 9.39
CA ARG A 210 0.64 -16.15 10.21
C ARG A 210 -0.75 -15.96 9.62
N LEU A 211 -1.05 -14.78 9.07
CA LEU A 211 -2.32 -14.52 8.39
C LEU A 211 -2.47 -15.38 7.13
N ILE A 212 -1.42 -15.50 6.31
CA ILE A 212 -1.40 -16.37 5.12
C ILE A 212 -1.60 -17.83 5.53
N ALA A 213 -0.89 -18.31 6.55
CA ALA A 213 -1.00 -19.68 7.03
C ALA A 213 -2.42 -20.01 7.54
N ARG A 214 -3.09 -19.04 8.19
CA ARG A 214 -4.46 -19.19 8.68
C ARG A 214 -5.51 -19.06 7.57
N SER A 215 -5.31 -18.12 6.65
CA SER A 215 -6.31 -17.68 5.67
C SER A 215 -5.64 -17.30 4.35
N PRO A 216 -5.20 -18.30 3.55
CA PRO A 216 -4.38 -18.08 2.35
C PRO A 216 -5.11 -17.33 1.23
N GLN A 217 -6.44 -17.25 1.27
CA GLN A 217 -7.25 -16.50 0.30
C GLN A 217 -7.36 -15.00 0.62
N THR A 218 -6.71 -14.52 1.69
CA THR A 218 -6.71 -13.09 2.03
C THR A 218 -5.87 -12.32 1.02
N THR A 219 -6.42 -11.25 0.44
CA THR A 219 -5.63 -10.34 -0.41
C THR A 219 -4.78 -9.44 0.48
N ILE A 220 -3.45 -9.52 0.36
CA ILE A 220 -2.52 -8.71 1.14
C ILE A 220 -1.73 -7.81 0.20
N VAL A 221 -1.76 -6.50 0.49
CA VAL A 221 -1.11 -5.45 -0.31
C VAL A 221 -0.10 -4.71 0.56
N ILE A 222 1.11 -4.54 0.06
CA ILE A 222 2.15 -3.70 0.66
C ILE A 222 2.29 -2.45 -0.18
N LYS A 223 1.96 -1.31 0.40
CA LYS A 223 2.24 0.00 -0.19
C LYS A 223 3.64 0.43 0.24
N THR A 224 4.50 0.78 -0.71
CA THR A 224 5.80 1.37 -0.38
C THR A 224 5.69 2.84 0.03
N ILE A 225 6.73 3.38 0.66
CA ILE A 225 6.79 4.79 1.03
C ILE A 225 6.74 5.68 -0.23
N ASN A 226 6.10 6.84 -0.14
CA ASN A 226 6.15 7.89 -1.15
C ASN A 226 7.52 8.60 -1.11
N MET A 227 7.92 9.23 -2.22
CA MET A 227 8.95 10.25 -2.16
C MET A 227 8.58 11.36 -1.16
N ARG A 228 9.60 12.01 -0.62
CA ARG A 228 9.46 13.25 0.13
C ARG A 228 10.69 14.12 0.01
N GLU A 229 10.50 15.42 -0.17
CA GLU A 229 11.59 16.38 0.00
C GLU A 229 11.02 17.75 0.35
N THR A 230 10.48 17.84 1.57
CA THR A 230 10.08 19.13 2.11
C THR A 230 11.30 19.80 2.73
N GLY A 231 11.43 21.12 2.57
CA GLY A 231 12.55 21.90 3.12
C GLY A 231 12.63 21.94 4.66
N ILE A 232 11.78 21.17 5.37
CA ILE A 232 11.76 21.09 6.83
C ILE A 232 12.62 19.90 7.26
N ASN A 233 13.74 20.18 7.93
CA ASN A 233 14.63 19.18 8.52
C ASN A 233 15.04 18.09 7.50
N LEU A 234 15.57 18.52 6.35
CA LEU A 234 16.08 17.68 5.25
C LEU A 234 17.01 16.57 5.75
N ALA A 235 17.86 16.85 6.75
CA ALA A 235 18.76 15.85 7.33
C ALA A 235 18.01 14.63 7.89
N SER A 236 16.88 14.84 8.57
CA SER A 236 16.09 13.77 9.18
C SER A 236 15.04 13.17 8.22
N PHE A 237 14.79 13.82 7.09
CA PHE A 237 13.63 13.56 6.25
C PHE A 237 13.92 13.46 4.76
N SER A 238 15.20 13.32 4.38
CA SER A 238 15.61 13.26 2.98
C SER A 238 15.10 12.02 2.24
N ASN A 239 14.95 12.17 0.92
CA ASN A 239 14.72 11.07 0.00
C ASN A 239 15.81 10.00 0.06
N TRP A 240 17.04 10.34 0.47
CA TRP A 240 18.10 9.35 0.65
C TRP A 240 17.74 8.32 1.74
N LEU A 241 17.22 8.77 2.88
CA LEU A 241 16.74 7.88 3.96
C LEU A 241 15.47 7.14 3.54
N ALA A 242 14.53 7.85 2.90
CA ALA A 242 13.28 7.27 2.42
C ALA A 242 13.52 6.13 1.41
N PHE A 243 14.47 6.30 0.49
CA PHE A 243 14.87 5.28 -0.48
C PHE A 243 15.42 4.01 0.19
N ARG A 244 16.15 4.15 1.29
CA ARG A 244 16.66 3.00 2.06
C ARG A 244 15.52 2.20 2.69
N ILE A 245 14.48 2.89 3.17
CA ILE A 245 13.26 2.25 3.69
C ILE A 245 12.46 1.60 2.56
N TRP A 246 12.31 2.26 1.41
CA TRP A 246 11.69 1.67 0.21
C TRP A 246 12.37 0.34 -0.18
N ALA A 247 13.70 0.34 -0.31
CA ALA A 247 14.48 -0.83 -0.68
C ALA A 247 14.34 -1.96 0.34
N LEU A 248 14.34 -1.60 1.64
CA LEU A 248 14.14 -2.54 2.74
C LEU A 248 12.74 -3.16 2.71
N THR A 249 11.68 -2.35 2.52
CA THR A 249 10.30 -2.84 2.40
C THR A 249 10.18 -3.86 1.27
N ARG A 250 10.72 -3.56 0.08
CA ARG A 250 10.74 -4.51 -1.04
C ARG A 250 11.46 -5.81 -0.66
N ARG A 251 12.66 -5.71 -0.11
CA ARG A 251 13.46 -6.88 0.31
C ARG A 251 12.74 -7.74 1.35
N VAL A 252 11.99 -7.12 2.27
CA VAL A 252 11.29 -7.82 3.35
C VAL A 252 10.00 -8.49 2.89
N PHE A 253 9.40 -8.12 1.75
CA PHE A 253 8.09 -8.67 1.36
C PHE A 253 8.05 -9.33 -0.02
N MET A 254 9.05 -9.10 -0.88
CA MET A 254 9.02 -9.52 -2.30
C MET A 254 8.91 -11.04 -2.53
N ASP A 255 9.34 -11.85 -1.57
CA ASP A 255 9.29 -13.31 -1.63
C ASP A 255 7.99 -13.88 -1.03
N LEU A 256 7.13 -13.06 -0.42
CA LEU A 256 5.82 -13.49 0.05
C LEU A 256 4.78 -13.47 -1.08
N PRO A 257 3.67 -14.23 -0.95
CA PRO A 257 2.53 -14.12 -1.85
C PRO A 257 1.69 -12.88 -1.50
N VAL A 258 2.28 -11.69 -1.66
CA VAL A 258 1.64 -10.39 -1.44
C VAL A 258 1.75 -9.54 -2.71
N VAL A 259 0.85 -8.58 -2.86
CA VAL A 259 0.94 -7.55 -3.90
C VAL A 259 1.78 -6.40 -3.36
N ILE A 260 2.74 -5.90 -4.14
CA ILE A 260 3.45 -4.65 -3.82
C ILE A 260 2.91 -3.56 -4.76
N ILE A 261 2.39 -2.48 -4.20
CA ILE A 261 2.06 -1.25 -4.93
C ILE A 261 3.19 -0.26 -4.65
N ASP A 262 3.99 0.00 -5.68
CA ASP A 262 5.17 0.83 -5.57
C ASP A 262 4.84 2.33 -5.68
N ALA A 263 4.32 2.89 -4.59
CA ALA A 263 4.00 4.32 -4.51
C ALA A 263 5.26 5.21 -4.59
N TRP A 264 6.45 4.66 -4.35
CA TRP A 264 7.71 5.38 -4.56
C TRP A 264 7.92 5.64 -6.04
N GLU A 265 7.81 4.62 -6.90
CA GLU A 265 7.95 4.77 -8.36
C GLU A 265 6.91 5.76 -8.91
N MET A 266 5.67 5.67 -8.44
CA MET A 266 4.61 6.62 -8.82
C MET A 266 5.01 8.06 -8.50
N THR A 267 5.41 8.33 -7.25
CA THR A 267 5.79 9.69 -6.86
C THR A 267 7.13 10.15 -7.46
N ALA A 268 8.07 9.22 -7.70
CA ALA A 268 9.36 9.48 -8.33
C ALA A 268 9.28 9.83 -9.81
N SER A 269 8.41 9.16 -10.56
CA SER A 269 8.18 9.47 -11.97
C SER A 269 7.67 10.90 -12.21
N LEU A 270 7.10 11.53 -11.17
CA LEU A 270 6.59 12.90 -11.19
C LEU A 270 7.55 13.90 -10.54
N ASN A 271 8.67 13.44 -9.99
CA ASN A 271 9.56 14.22 -9.12
C ASN A 271 8.76 14.90 -7.99
N SER A 272 7.85 14.15 -7.36
CA SER A 272 6.97 14.67 -6.31
C SER A 272 7.71 14.74 -4.98
N PHE A 273 7.82 15.94 -4.43
CA PHE A 273 8.46 16.17 -3.13
C PHE A 273 7.48 16.15 -1.94
N ALA A 274 6.22 15.82 -2.19
CA ALA A 274 5.17 15.80 -1.18
C ALA A 274 5.00 14.40 -0.59
N LEU A 275 5.25 14.28 0.73
CA LEU A 275 4.97 13.02 1.45
C LEU A 275 3.51 12.57 1.28
N HIS A 276 2.59 13.54 1.34
CA HIS A 276 1.18 13.36 1.07
C HIS A 276 0.91 13.85 -0.36
N PRO A 277 1.00 12.98 -1.37
CA PRO A 277 0.80 13.37 -2.76
C PRO A 277 -0.63 13.85 -3.00
N ALA A 278 -0.82 14.57 -4.10
CA ALA A 278 -2.12 15.07 -4.54
C ALA A 278 -3.11 13.92 -4.73
N GLU A 279 -4.40 14.19 -4.51
CA GLU A 279 -5.46 13.16 -4.51
C GLU A 279 -5.49 12.34 -5.80
N TRP A 280 -5.24 12.93 -6.97
CA TRP A 280 -5.23 12.20 -8.24
C TRP A 280 -4.12 11.13 -8.33
N ILE A 281 -2.99 11.32 -7.63
CA ILE A 281 -1.94 10.29 -7.49
C ILE A 281 -2.47 9.16 -6.60
N VAL A 282 -3.10 9.52 -5.47
CA VAL A 282 -3.70 8.56 -4.54
C VAL A 282 -4.81 7.75 -5.20
N HIS A 283 -5.63 8.34 -6.09
CA HIS A 283 -6.62 7.62 -6.90
C HIS A 283 -5.98 6.53 -7.76
N ASN A 284 -4.80 6.79 -8.35
CA ASN A 284 -4.09 5.75 -9.10
C ASN A 284 -3.61 4.60 -8.19
N GLU A 285 -3.16 4.91 -6.97
CA GLU A 285 -2.78 3.89 -5.98
C GLU A 285 -3.99 3.04 -5.57
N VAL A 286 -5.13 3.68 -5.32
CA VAL A 286 -6.40 3.03 -4.96
C VAL A 286 -6.92 2.18 -6.11
N ASP A 287 -6.83 2.64 -7.36
CA ASP A 287 -7.21 1.87 -8.54
C ASP A 287 -6.42 0.56 -8.65
N LEU A 288 -5.09 0.62 -8.46
CA LEU A 288 -4.26 -0.58 -8.42
C LEU A 288 -4.65 -1.49 -7.26
N PHE A 289 -4.89 -0.93 -6.08
CA PHE A 289 -5.36 -1.70 -4.92
C PHE A 289 -6.65 -2.46 -5.24
N LEU A 290 -7.66 -1.75 -5.76
CA LEU A 290 -8.95 -2.35 -6.12
C LEU A 290 -8.82 -3.36 -7.29
N ALA A 291 -7.89 -3.13 -8.23
CA ALA A 291 -7.59 -4.09 -9.30
C ALA A 291 -7.15 -5.45 -8.73
N HIS A 292 -6.31 -5.44 -7.70
CA HIS A 292 -5.85 -6.65 -7.03
C HIS A 292 -6.84 -7.25 -6.02
N VAL A 293 -7.68 -6.44 -5.39
CA VAL A 293 -8.73 -6.94 -4.48
C VAL A 293 -9.86 -7.63 -5.25
N CYS A 294 -10.13 -7.18 -6.48
CA CYS A 294 -11.26 -7.65 -7.28
C CYS A 294 -10.84 -8.12 -8.68
N PRO A 295 -10.07 -9.21 -8.80
CA PRO A 295 -9.65 -9.77 -10.09
C PRO A 295 -10.79 -9.84 -11.12
N THR A 296 -10.48 -9.56 -12.39
CA THR A 296 -11.35 -9.89 -13.54
C THR A 296 -11.09 -11.31 -14.03
#